data_AF-A0A316UT35-F1
#
_entry.id   AF-A0A316UT35-F1
#
_cell.length_a   1.000
_cell.length_b   1.000
_cell.length_c   1.000
_cell.angle_alpha   90.00
_cell.angle_beta   90.00
_cell.angle_gamma   90.00
#
_symmetry.space_group_name_H-M   'P 1'
#
loop_
_entity.id
_entity.type
_entity.pdbx_description
1 polymer ?
#
loop_
_entity_poly.entity_id
_entity_poly.type
_entity_poly.pdbx_seq_one_letter_code
_entity_poly.pdbx_strand_id
1 'polypeptide(L)'
;MGGNSCTDSIHCISQAQMLQDSVRTGVYQNALLAHSEEHFKDKVVMDVGAGNGILSLFAIQSGARKVFAVEASNMVQHLDTLVRAAQGTLPTGKDGVDDDMQWYLEGQGFDARAHAKRKTNAWIGDKLVPVHSKIEDVKSDKLQGHEKVDTIVSECLGVLLVHERMCESFLDARDRFLKPGGALFPSSGTICFAPIEDKPIWDEVATKARFWQQAHFYGVDLHPFFASAWREAFSSPVVGCFNPNTVLASPVEHVVDFMTVSMEGIRKFEVPLDWTMRNTGLVHGVGGWFDLWFMPPEEDKDSDATEDAAPNASKMEEDSDEPYAGLSVNAPPFQPTASSLANGSLDAQTAALLSAAAGTSSSANSVSTFMTTSPYATPTHWQQARLLFPEPLAVNRGQRIVGSMQFAVNENRSYDIDAEVRVVDTVDPEQEKKKESGERDRATTRRFRWHLDRQYYSFTTSNAGQPPNATGAYATA
;
A
#
# COMPACT_ATOMS: atom_id res chain seq x y z
N MET A 1 -31.73 -33.77 -11.05
CA MET A 1 -30.39 -34.06 -11.59
C MET A 1 -30.03 -32.93 -12.52
N GLY A 2 -28.93 -32.25 -12.21
CA GLY A 2 -28.51 -30.99 -12.83
C GLY A 2 -27.53 -30.34 -11.87
N GLY A 3 -26.40 -31.02 -11.68
CA GLY A 3 -25.32 -30.52 -10.85
C GLY A 3 -24.71 -29.31 -11.53
N ASN A 4 -24.77 -28.15 -10.88
CA ASN A 4 -23.86 -27.06 -11.16
C ASN A 4 -22.48 -27.49 -10.65
N SER A 5 -21.72 -28.22 -11.46
CA SER A 5 -20.26 -28.23 -11.32
C SER A 5 -19.77 -26.88 -11.85
N CYS A 6 -19.89 -25.86 -11.01
CA CYS A 6 -19.19 -24.60 -11.22
C CYS A 6 -17.71 -24.94 -11.09
N THR A 7 -17.01 -25.08 -12.21
CA THR A 7 -15.55 -25.03 -12.27
C THR A 7 -15.13 -23.60 -11.92
N ASP A 8 -15.27 -23.23 -10.65
CA ASP A 8 -14.77 -21.95 -10.14
C ASP A 8 -13.25 -21.99 -10.26
N SER A 9 -12.73 -21.16 -11.15
CA SER A 9 -11.35 -21.21 -11.61
C SER A 9 -10.38 -21.05 -10.43
N ILE A 10 -9.58 -22.08 -10.19
CA ILE A 10 -8.52 -22.08 -9.18
C ILE A 10 -7.38 -21.18 -9.67
N HIS A 11 -7.08 -20.11 -8.93
CA HIS A 11 -6.15 -19.06 -9.37
C HIS A 11 -4.74 -19.16 -8.76
N CYS A 12 -4.17 -20.38 -8.65
CA CYS A 12 -2.79 -20.57 -8.16
C CYS A 12 -1.75 -19.76 -8.97
N ILE A 13 -1.98 -19.56 -10.27
CA ILE A 13 -1.10 -18.75 -11.12
C ILE A 13 -1.15 -17.26 -10.77
N SER A 14 -2.33 -16.72 -10.47
CA SER A 14 -2.45 -15.32 -10.02
C SER A 14 -1.76 -15.13 -8.66
N GLN A 15 -1.92 -16.08 -7.73
CA GLN A 15 -1.20 -16.07 -6.47
C GLN A 15 0.32 -16.19 -6.66
N ALA A 16 0.79 -16.94 -7.66
CA ALA A 16 2.21 -17.08 -7.95
C ALA A 16 2.86 -15.75 -8.35
N GLN A 17 2.17 -14.88 -9.10
CA GLN A 17 2.68 -13.55 -9.45
C GLN A 17 2.99 -12.72 -8.19
N MET A 18 2.07 -12.76 -7.21
CA MET A 18 2.22 -12.13 -5.91
C MET A 18 3.36 -12.71 -5.06
N LEU A 19 3.60 -14.02 -5.14
CA LEU A 19 4.69 -14.70 -4.41
C LEU A 19 6.07 -14.51 -5.08
N GLN A 20 6.10 -14.33 -6.40
CA GLN A 20 7.32 -14.09 -7.16
C GLN A 20 7.84 -12.66 -7.00
N ASP A 21 7.02 -11.74 -6.51
CA ASP A 21 7.47 -10.44 -6.02
C ASP A 21 8.27 -10.64 -4.72
N SER A 22 9.59 -10.77 -4.89
CA SER A 22 10.53 -11.02 -3.81
C SER A 22 10.72 -9.81 -2.89
N VAL A 23 10.50 -8.59 -3.40
CA VAL A 23 10.53 -7.36 -2.59
C VAL A 23 9.35 -7.39 -1.62
N ARG A 24 8.13 -7.59 -2.13
CA ARG A 24 6.92 -7.76 -1.30
C ARG A 24 7.10 -8.88 -0.29
N THR A 25 7.31 -10.10 -0.77
CA THR A 25 7.28 -11.29 0.08
C THR A 25 8.41 -11.26 1.12
N GLY A 26 9.60 -10.82 0.73
CA GLY A 26 10.76 -10.71 1.61
C GLY A 26 10.59 -9.65 2.70
N VAL A 27 10.05 -8.47 2.37
CA VAL A 27 9.85 -7.41 3.38
C VAL A 27 8.81 -7.83 4.42
N TYR A 28 7.68 -8.42 4.02
CA TYR A 28 6.71 -8.96 4.97
C TYR A 28 7.32 -10.03 5.87
N GLN A 29 8.09 -10.98 5.33
CA GLN A 29 8.75 -12.00 6.13
C GLN A 29 9.70 -11.38 7.16
N ASN A 30 10.56 -10.47 6.71
CA ASN A 30 11.55 -9.81 7.57
C ASN A 30 10.88 -8.97 8.66
N ALA A 31 9.81 -8.25 8.33
CA ALA A 31 9.06 -7.45 9.28
C ALA A 31 8.42 -8.31 10.38
N LEU A 32 7.77 -9.42 10.01
CA LEU A 32 7.17 -10.36 10.96
C LEU A 32 8.23 -11.04 11.84
N LEU A 33 9.37 -11.44 11.26
CA LEU A 33 10.45 -12.09 12.02
C LEU A 33 11.11 -11.12 13.01
N ALA A 34 11.30 -9.88 12.61
CA ALA A 34 11.95 -8.89 13.46
C ALA A 34 11.12 -8.50 14.69
N HIS A 35 9.79 -8.60 14.58
CA HIS A 35 8.86 -8.37 15.69
C HIS A 35 8.41 -9.66 16.39
N SER A 36 9.13 -10.76 16.16
CA SER A 36 8.73 -12.10 16.62
C SER A 36 8.49 -12.14 18.13
N GLU A 37 9.42 -11.67 18.94
CA GLU A 37 9.34 -11.79 20.41
C GLU A 37 8.18 -10.99 21.02
N GLU A 38 7.85 -9.83 20.46
CA GLU A 38 6.87 -8.91 21.04
C GLU A 38 5.45 -9.18 20.51
N HIS A 39 5.30 -9.41 19.20
CA HIS A 39 4.00 -9.40 18.55
C HIS A 39 3.56 -10.75 17.94
N PHE A 40 4.41 -11.78 17.96
CA PHE A 40 4.06 -13.08 17.36
C PHE A 40 4.26 -14.27 18.29
N LYS A 41 5.34 -14.31 19.07
CA LYS A 41 5.69 -15.44 19.91
C LYS A 41 4.60 -15.72 20.94
N ASP A 42 4.08 -16.94 20.89
CA ASP A 42 2.99 -17.40 21.73
C ASP A 42 1.70 -16.56 21.61
N LYS A 43 1.55 -15.78 20.54
CA LYS A 43 0.35 -14.96 20.28
C LYS A 43 -0.64 -15.70 19.37
N VAL A 44 -1.91 -15.28 19.41
CA VAL A 44 -2.96 -15.65 18.45
C VAL A 44 -3.01 -14.58 17.36
N VAL A 45 -2.82 -15.00 16.11
CA VAL A 45 -2.75 -14.10 14.95
C VAL A 45 -3.95 -14.34 14.04
N MET A 46 -4.41 -13.29 13.38
CA MET A 46 -5.36 -13.39 12.27
C MET A 46 -4.71 -12.86 10.99
N ASP A 47 -4.83 -13.62 9.91
CA ASP A 47 -4.41 -13.23 8.56
C ASP A 47 -5.67 -12.94 7.73
N VAL A 48 -5.86 -11.68 7.35
CA VAL A 48 -7.07 -11.20 6.66
C VAL A 48 -6.83 -11.20 5.16
N GLY A 49 -7.64 -11.96 4.42
CA GLY A 49 -7.43 -12.15 2.98
C GLY A 49 -6.21 -13.02 2.73
N ALA A 50 -6.10 -14.15 3.46
CA ALA A 50 -4.88 -14.94 3.54
C ALA A 50 -4.38 -15.45 2.17
N GLY A 51 -5.26 -15.57 1.17
CA GLY A 51 -4.93 -16.09 -0.15
C GLY A 51 -4.31 -17.48 -0.03
N ASN A 52 -3.07 -17.62 -0.49
CA ASN A 52 -2.30 -18.87 -0.36
C ASN A 52 -1.71 -19.12 1.06
N GLY A 53 -1.88 -18.17 1.98
CA GLY A 53 -1.50 -18.23 3.39
C GLY A 53 -0.03 -17.94 3.70
N ILE A 54 0.74 -17.38 2.77
CA ILE A 54 2.16 -17.09 3.00
C ILE A 54 2.41 -16.24 4.25
N LEU A 55 1.58 -15.23 4.52
CA LEU A 55 1.72 -14.39 5.72
C LEU A 55 1.39 -15.17 6.99
N SER A 56 0.36 -16.02 6.94
CA SER A 56 0.08 -16.97 8.02
C SER A 56 1.28 -17.88 8.34
N LEU A 57 1.97 -18.36 7.31
CA LEU A 57 3.18 -19.18 7.48
C LEU A 57 4.32 -18.39 8.11
N PHE A 58 4.53 -17.15 7.69
CA PHE A 58 5.53 -16.26 8.30
C PHE A 58 5.20 -15.95 9.76
N ALA A 59 3.93 -15.73 10.10
CA ALA A 59 3.52 -15.54 11.49
C ALA A 59 3.84 -16.76 12.36
N ILE A 60 3.63 -17.99 11.84
CA ILE A 60 4.01 -19.22 12.54
C ILE A 60 5.54 -19.34 12.66
N GLN A 61 6.30 -18.97 11.63
CA GLN A 61 7.77 -18.92 11.69
C GLN A 61 8.26 -17.93 12.76
N SER A 62 7.54 -16.81 12.94
CA SER A 62 7.75 -15.84 14.01
C SER A 62 7.25 -16.30 15.39
N GLY A 63 6.83 -17.55 15.55
CA GLY A 63 6.48 -18.12 16.85
C GLY A 63 5.00 -18.02 17.22
N ALA A 64 4.11 -17.64 16.31
CA ALA A 64 2.67 -17.66 16.58
C ALA A 64 2.21 -19.02 17.12
N ARG A 65 1.45 -18.99 18.22
CA ARG A 65 0.83 -20.20 18.78
C ARG A 65 -0.27 -20.70 17.87
N LYS A 66 -1.04 -19.77 17.29
CA LYS A 66 -2.18 -20.07 16.43
C LYS A 66 -2.39 -18.93 15.42
N VAL A 67 -2.76 -19.28 14.19
CA VAL A 67 -3.08 -18.34 13.13
C VAL A 67 -4.41 -18.71 12.48
N PHE A 68 -5.36 -17.78 12.49
CA PHE A 68 -6.61 -17.89 11.74
C PHE A 68 -6.43 -17.25 10.37
N ALA A 69 -6.33 -18.08 9.32
CA ALA A 69 -6.17 -17.64 7.94
C ALA A 69 -7.55 -17.45 7.30
N VAL A 70 -8.07 -16.22 7.34
CA VAL A 70 -9.40 -15.89 6.82
C VAL A 70 -9.30 -15.58 5.33
N GLU A 71 -9.97 -16.39 4.52
CA GLU A 71 -9.94 -16.27 3.07
C GLU A 71 -11.36 -16.43 2.50
N ALA A 72 -11.76 -15.49 1.63
CA ALA A 72 -13.11 -15.45 1.08
C ALA A 72 -13.26 -16.30 -0.20
N SER A 73 -12.18 -16.55 -0.92
CA SER A 73 -12.16 -17.36 -2.14
C SER A 73 -11.90 -18.84 -1.86
N ASN A 74 -12.06 -19.66 -2.91
CA ASN A 74 -11.75 -21.08 -2.86
C ASN A 74 -10.26 -21.39 -2.64
N MET A 75 -9.35 -20.39 -2.62
CA MET A 75 -7.94 -20.60 -2.29
C MET A 75 -7.75 -21.22 -0.90
N VAL A 76 -8.70 -21.02 0.01
CA VAL A 76 -8.75 -21.67 1.33
C VAL A 76 -8.68 -23.21 1.24
N GLN A 77 -9.14 -23.82 0.15
CA GLN A 77 -9.05 -25.28 -0.07
C GLN A 77 -7.59 -25.73 -0.29
N HIS A 78 -6.77 -24.90 -0.95
CA HIS A 78 -5.34 -25.15 -1.11
C HIS A 78 -4.58 -24.93 0.20
N LEU A 79 -5.01 -23.95 1.00
CA LEU A 79 -4.54 -23.79 2.38
C LEU A 79 -4.83 -25.02 3.22
N ASP A 80 -6.05 -25.57 3.13
CA ASP A 80 -6.41 -26.81 3.82
C ASP A 80 -5.57 -28.00 3.33
N THR A 81 -5.25 -28.05 2.02
CA THR A 81 -4.32 -29.04 1.45
C THR A 81 -2.93 -28.93 2.09
N LEU A 82 -2.41 -27.70 2.28
CA LEU A 82 -1.14 -27.47 2.96
C LEU A 82 -1.17 -27.95 4.42
N VAL A 83 -2.26 -27.68 5.14
CA VAL A 83 -2.45 -28.14 6.52
C VAL A 83 -2.51 -29.66 6.60
N ARG A 84 -3.26 -30.32 5.71
CA ARG A 84 -3.32 -31.78 5.61
C ARG A 84 -1.95 -32.38 5.28
N ALA A 85 -1.16 -31.73 4.41
CA ALA A 85 0.20 -32.13 4.11
C ALA A 85 1.13 -32.06 5.35
N ALA A 86 0.98 -31.01 6.15
CA ALA A 86 1.66 -30.84 7.44
C ALA A 86 1.30 -31.91 8.46
N GLN A 87 0.07 -32.40 8.42
CA GLN A 87 -0.42 -33.44 9.32
C GLN A 87 -0.16 -34.86 8.79
N GLY A 88 0.20 -35.01 7.51
CA GLY A 88 0.31 -36.32 6.85
C GLY A 88 -1.05 -36.97 6.60
N THR A 89 -2.10 -36.16 6.45
CA THR A 89 -3.50 -36.57 6.27
C THR A 89 -4.05 -36.22 4.88
N LEU A 90 -3.15 -35.94 3.92
CA LEU A 90 -3.53 -35.73 2.52
C LEU A 90 -4.33 -36.95 2.01
N PRO A 91 -5.45 -36.74 1.30
CA PRO A 91 -6.19 -37.82 0.67
C PRO A 91 -5.27 -38.62 -0.25
N THR A 92 -5.30 -39.95 -0.13
CA THR A 92 -4.50 -40.87 -0.95
C THR A 92 -5.26 -41.40 -2.18
N GLY A 93 -6.49 -40.92 -2.39
CA GLY A 93 -7.40 -41.32 -3.47
C GLY A 93 -7.45 -40.33 -4.64
N LYS A 94 -8.30 -40.64 -5.64
CA LYS A 94 -8.57 -39.86 -6.86
C LYS A 94 -9.15 -38.44 -6.62
N ASP A 95 -9.45 -38.09 -5.37
CA ASP A 95 -10.29 -36.94 -5.02
C ASP A 95 -9.55 -35.60 -4.92
N GLY A 96 -8.40 -35.44 -5.58
CA GLY A 96 -7.55 -34.24 -5.42
C GLY A 96 -6.84 -33.72 -6.67
N VAL A 97 -6.92 -34.45 -7.77
CA VAL A 97 -6.48 -34.01 -9.09
C VAL A 97 -7.62 -34.40 -10.02
N ASP A 98 -8.09 -33.46 -10.84
CA ASP A 98 -9.06 -33.78 -11.88
C ASP A 98 -8.56 -35.02 -12.64
N ASP A 99 -9.36 -36.09 -12.68
CA ASP A 99 -8.97 -37.43 -13.16
C ASP A 99 -8.37 -37.34 -14.59
N ASP A 100 -8.73 -36.29 -15.33
CA ASP A 100 -8.31 -35.98 -16.70
C ASP A 100 -6.83 -35.55 -16.83
N MET A 101 -6.20 -35.00 -15.79
CA MET A 101 -4.82 -34.48 -15.82
C MET A 101 -3.80 -35.37 -15.10
N GLN A 102 -4.27 -36.41 -14.39
CA GLN A 102 -3.40 -37.26 -13.57
C GLN A 102 -2.27 -37.90 -14.39
N TRP A 103 -2.58 -38.43 -15.58
CA TRP A 103 -1.59 -39.07 -16.46
C TRP A 103 -0.47 -38.11 -16.89
N TYR A 104 -0.80 -36.85 -17.14
CA TYR A 104 0.16 -35.83 -17.58
C TYR A 104 1.09 -35.45 -16.43
N LEU A 105 0.54 -35.23 -15.24
CA LEU A 105 1.31 -34.90 -14.04
C LEU A 105 2.24 -36.05 -13.61
N GLU A 106 1.76 -37.30 -13.65
CA GLU A 106 2.58 -38.48 -13.42
C GLU A 106 3.74 -38.56 -14.45
N GLY A 107 3.48 -38.23 -15.72
CA GLY A 107 4.50 -38.13 -16.77
C GLY A 107 5.54 -37.01 -16.54
N GLN A 108 5.20 -35.96 -15.78
CA GLN A 108 6.13 -34.92 -15.32
C GLN A 108 6.85 -35.30 -14.02
N GLY A 109 6.65 -36.51 -13.50
CA GLY A 109 7.27 -37.00 -12.26
C GLY A 109 6.53 -36.60 -10.97
N PHE A 110 5.29 -36.10 -11.07
CA PHE A 110 4.44 -35.87 -9.89
C PHE A 110 3.77 -37.19 -9.46
N ASP A 111 4.27 -37.80 -8.39
CA ASP A 111 3.64 -38.97 -7.77
C ASP A 111 2.71 -38.53 -6.63
N ALA A 112 1.40 -38.49 -6.92
CA ALA A 112 0.38 -38.11 -5.96
C ALA A 112 0.35 -39.01 -4.70
N ARG A 113 0.63 -40.31 -4.85
CA ARG A 113 0.62 -41.26 -3.72
C ARG A 113 1.85 -41.11 -2.84
N ALA A 114 3.03 -40.88 -3.42
CA ALA A 114 4.24 -40.57 -2.67
C ALA A 114 4.12 -39.21 -1.99
N HIS A 115 3.52 -38.22 -2.66
CA HIS A 115 3.28 -36.89 -2.10
C HIS A 115 2.33 -36.94 -0.91
N ALA A 116 1.21 -37.66 -1.01
CA ALA A 116 0.23 -37.80 0.07
C ALA A 116 0.80 -38.47 1.33
N LYS A 117 1.81 -39.35 1.18
CA LYS A 117 2.49 -40.00 2.31
C LYS A 117 3.59 -39.16 2.94
N ARG A 118 4.06 -38.10 2.27
CA ARG A 118 5.17 -37.28 2.76
C ARG A 118 4.63 -36.20 3.69
N LYS A 119 4.96 -36.31 4.98
CA LYS A 119 4.73 -35.20 5.94
C LYS A 119 5.66 -34.03 5.61
N THR A 120 5.14 -33.03 4.92
CA THR A 120 5.88 -31.80 4.56
C THR A 120 5.41 -30.66 5.45
N ASN A 121 6.27 -29.71 5.81
CA ASN A 121 5.89 -28.56 6.66
C ASN A 121 5.32 -28.96 8.05
N ALA A 122 5.85 -30.02 8.66
CA ALA A 122 5.39 -30.51 9.97
C ALA A 122 5.42 -29.46 11.09
N TRP A 123 6.22 -28.40 10.94
CA TRP A 123 6.33 -27.27 11.87
C TRP A 123 5.07 -26.39 11.92
N ILE A 124 4.19 -26.48 10.91
CA ILE A 124 2.86 -25.83 10.93
C ILE A 124 1.96 -26.50 11.97
N GLY A 125 2.05 -27.82 12.12
CA GLY A 125 1.28 -28.59 13.10
C GLY A 125 -0.23 -28.33 13.03
N ASP A 126 -0.81 -28.00 14.18
CA ASP A 126 -2.20 -27.57 14.39
C ASP A 126 -2.33 -26.04 14.53
N LYS A 127 -1.26 -25.29 14.25
CA LYS A 127 -1.20 -23.84 14.46
C LYS A 127 -1.97 -23.06 13.40
N LEU A 128 -2.01 -23.54 12.15
CA LEU A 128 -2.72 -22.88 11.05
C LEU A 128 -4.17 -23.37 10.96
N VAL A 129 -5.11 -22.44 11.03
CA VAL A 129 -6.55 -22.72 10.93
C VAL A 129 -7.11 -21.95 9.72
N PRO A 130 -7.32 -22.61 8.57
CA PRO A 130 -7.99 -22.01 7.42
C PRO A 130 -9.46 -21.72 7.74
N VAL A 131 -9.93 -20.51 7.42
CA VAL A 131 -11.30 -20.06 7.67
C VAL A 131 -11.90 -19.55 6.37
N HIS A 132 -12.80 -20.33 5.76
CA HIS A 132 -13.51 -19.91 4.54
C HIS A 132 -14.64 -18.92 4.90
N SER A 133 -14.37 -17.63 4.70
CA SER A 133 -15.31 -16.56 5.01
C SER A 133 -14.80 -15.24 4.46
N LYS A 134 -15.73 -14.33 4.11
CA LYS A 134 -15.43 -12.90 4.18
C LYS A 134 -15.22 -12.51 5.63
N ILE A 135 -14.30 -11.58 5.89
CA ILE A 135 -13.97 -11.16 7.25
C ILE A 135 -15.18 -10.51 7.95
N GLU A 136 -15.99 -9.76 7.19
CA GLU A 136 -17.20 -9.10 7.66
C GLU A 136 -18.22 -10.12 8.19
N ASP A 137 -18.22 -11.34 7.65
CA ASP A 137 -19.13 -12.43 8.01
C ASP A 137 -18.55 -13.39 9.08
N VAL A 138 -17.29 -13.23 9.49
CA VAL A 138 -16.65 -14.10 10.48
C VAL A 138 -17.30 -13.92 11.86
N LYS A 139 -17.46 -15.03 12.57
CA LYS A 139 -17.95 -15.10 13.94
C LYS A 139 -17.01 -15.97 14.78
N SER A 140 -17.12 -15.88 16.11
CA SER A 140 -16.21 -16.56 17.05
C SER A 140 -16.24 -18.09 16.96
N ASP A 141 -17.34 -18.69 16.49
CA ASP A 141 -17.44 -20.13 16.23
C ASP A 141 -16.44 -20.61 15.16
N LYS A 142 -16.29 -19.84 14.07
CA LYS A 142 -15.27 -20.08 13.04
C LYS A 142 -13.85 -19.84 13.54
N LEU A 143 -13.69 -19.10 14.64
CA LEU A 143 -12.42 -18.83 15.31
C LEU A 143 -12.20 -19.73 16.54
N GLN A 144 -12.83 -20.92 16.57
CA GLN A 144 -12.68 -21.89 17.67
C GLN A 144 -12.97 -21.30 19.06
N GLY A 145 -13.92 -20.37 19.15
CA GLY A 145 -14.32 -19.70 20.38
C GLY A 145 -13.49 -18.45 20.74
N HIS A 146 -12.47 -18.10 19.94
CA HIS A 146 -11.73 -16.85 20.14
C HIS A 146 -12.58 -15.64 19.73
N GLU A 147 -12.78 -14.69 20.65
CA GLU A 147 -13.44 -13.42 20.35
C GLU A 147 -12.46 -12.35 19.86
N LYS A 148 -11.21 -12.41 20.34
CA LYS A 148 -10.15 -11.45 20.04
C LYS A 148 -8.82 -12.15 19.73
N VAL A 149 -7.99 -11.48 18.94
CA VAL A 149 -6.62 -11.88 18.55
C VAL A 149 -5.61 -10.82 18.98
N ASP A 150 -4.38 -11.23 19.18
CA ASP A 150 -3.29 -10.35 19.65
C ASP A 150 -2.73 -9.50 18.50
N THR A 151 -2.62 -10.10 17.31
CA THR A 151 -2.01 -9.47 16.14
C THR A 151 -2.84 -9.78 14.90
N ILE A 152 -3.01 -8.79 14.03
CA ILE A 152 -3.61 -8.99 12.71
C ILE A 152 -2.58 -8.64 11.64
N VAL A 153 -2.43 -9.54 10.67
CA VAL A 153 -1.60 -9.34 9.48
C VAL A 153 -2.49 -9.33 8.25
N SER A 154 -2.14 -8.54 7.26
CA SER A 154 -2.81 -8.56 5.96
C SER A 154 -1.93 -7.95 4.89
N GLU A 155 -2.16 -8.37 3.65
CA GLU A 155 -1.76 -7.61 2.49
C GLU A 155 -3.05 -7.22 1.75
N CYS A 156 -3.55 -6.03 2.08
CA CYS A 156 -4.84 -5.51 1.62
C CYS A 156 -4.68 -4.31 0.67
N LEU A 157 -3.55 -4.25 -0.04
CA LEU A 157 -3.05 -3.03 -0.66
C LEU A 157 -3.22 -3.09 -2.17
N GLY A 158 -3.74 -2.01 -2.73
CA GLY A 158 -3.85 -1.83 -4.17
C GLY A 158 -2.94 -0.72 -4.69
N VAL A 159 -3.07 -0.42 -5.97
CA VAL A 159 -2.51 0.80 -6.58
C VAL A 159 -2.89 2.03 -5.73
N LEU A 160 -1.90 2.91 -5.48
CA LEU A 160 -2.03 4.06 -4.57
C LEU A 160 -2.49 3.68 -3.16
N LEU A 161 -2.06 2.52 -2.64
CA LEU A 161 -2.41 1.94 -1.34
C LEU A 161 -3.87 1.46 -1.23
N VAL A 162 -4.82 2.25 -1.73
CA VAL A 162 -6.26 2.13 -1.40
C VAL A 162 -7.11 1.43 -2.45
N HIS A 163 -6.61 1.21 -3.67
CA HIS A 163 -7.38 0.51 -4.71
C HIS A 163 -7.86 -0.88 -4.23
N GLU A 164 -8.94 -1.40 -4.83
CA GLU A 164 -9.64 -2.64 -4.46
C GLU A 164 -10.40 -2.62 -3.12
N ARG A 165 -10.24 -1.55 -2.32
CA ARG A 165 -10.95 -1.32 -1.04
C ARG A 165 -10.78 -2.44 -0.01
N MET A 166 -9.73 -3.25 -0.14
CA MET A 166 -9.40 -4.31 0.82
C MET A 166 -9.01 -3.73 2.19
N CYS A 167 -8.54 -2.48 2.25
CA CYS A 167 -8.31 -1.76 3.52
C CYS A 167 -9.57 -1.75 4.42
N GLU A 168 -10.79 -1.67 3.86
CA GLU A 168 -12.01 -1.69 4.68
C GLU A 168 -12.19 -3.01 5.44
N SER A 169 -11.88 -4.13 4.79
CA SER A 169 -11.91 -5.46 5.40
C SER A 169 -10.82 -5.59 6.48
N PHE A 170 -9.66 -4.98 6.28
CA PHE A 170 -8.60 -4.93 7.28
C PHE A 170 -9.00 -4.10 8.52
N LEU A 171 -9.68 -2.97 8.32
CA LEU A 171 -10.22 -2.15 9.41
C LEU A 171 -11.38 -2.83 10.15
N ASP A 172 -12.27 -3.54 9.44
CA ASP A 172 -13.33 -4.34 10.09
C ASP A 172 -12.72 -5.41 11.01
N ALA A 173 -11.64 -6.06 10.56
CA ALA A 173 -10.90 -7.02 11.36
C ALA A 173 -10.28 -6.39 12.61
N ARG A 174 -9.63 -5.22 12.46
CA ARG A 174 -9.06 -4.44 13.56
C ARG A 174 -10.14 -4.14 14.60
N ASP A 175 -11.23 -3.50 14.18
CA ASP A 175 -12.24 -2.98 15.09
C ASP A 175 -12.95 -4.11 15.86
N ARG A 176 -13.16 -5.24 15.21
CA ARG A 176 -13.91 -6.36 15.79
C ARG A 176 -13.04 -7.34 16.54
N PHE A 177 -11.89 -7.72 15.98
CA PHE A 177 -11.12 -8.86 16.47
C PHE A 177 -9.80 -8.48 17.14
N LEU A 178 -9.27 -7.27 16.98
CA LEU A 178 -8.03 -6.90 17.66
C LEU A 178 -8.28 -6.62 19.15
N LYS A 179 -7.38 -7.09 20.02
CA LYS A 179 -7.34 -6.71 21.44
C LYS A 179 -6.90 -5.25 21.60
N PRO A 180 -7.30 -4.56 22.68
CA PRO A 180 -6.63 -3.32 23.09
C PRO A 180 -5.12 -3.56 23.25
N GLY A 181 -4.28 -2.69 22.69
CA GLY A 181 -2.82 -2.87 22.68
C GLY A 181 -2.31 -3.94 21.70
N GLY A 182 -3.18 -4.56 20.90
CA GLY A 182 -2.78 -5.49 19.84
C GLY A 182 -2.09 -4.78 18.67
N ALA A 183 -1.41 -5.56 17.82
CA ALA A 183 -0.61 -5.04 16.71
C ALA A 183 -1.25 -5.27 15.33
N LEU A 184 -1.05 -4.33 14.40
CA LEU A 184 -1.37 -4.46 12.98
C LEU A 184 -0.11 -4.47 12.12
N PHE A 185 -0.07 -5.38 11.15
CA PHE A 185 0.99 -5.46 10.14
C PHE A 185 0.37 -5.48 8.72
N PRO A 186 0.62 -4.45 7.89
CA PRO A 186 1.36 -3.22 8.18
C PRO A 186 0.67 -2.33 9.22
N SER A 187 1.46 -1.50 9.90
CA SER A 187 0.98 -0.55 10.92
C SER A 187 0.44 0.75 10.30
N SER A 188 1.07 1.22 9.22
CA SER A 188 0.63 2.38 8.46
C SER A 188 1.11 2.31 7.02
N GLY A 189 0.44 3.06 6.14
CA GLY A 189 0.86 3.30 4.77
C GLY A 189 0.97 4.79 4.50
N THR A 190 1.85 5.19 3.61
CA THR A 190 1.99 6.59 3.16
C THR A 190 1.77 6.65 1.67
N ILE A 191 0.78 7.44 1.21
CA ILE A 191 0.56 7.69 -0.21
C ILE A 191 1.35 8.94 -0.59
N CYS A 192 2.22 8.82 -1.57
CA CYS A 192 3.14 9.87 -1.99
C CYS A 192 2.74 10.37 -3.37
N PHE A 193 2.68 11.69 -3.55
CA PHE A 193 2.35 12.32 -4.82
C PHE A 193 3.34 13.41 -5.21
N ALA A 194 3.83 13.38 -6.45
CA ALA A 194 4.74 14.38 -6.97
C ALA A 194 4.39 14.80 -8.41
N PRO A 195 4.63 16.06 -8.80
CA PRO A 195 4.43 16.51 -10.18
C PRO A 195 5.47 15.86 -11.08
N ILE A 196 5.05 15.38 -12.25
CA ILE A 196 5.90 14.66 -13.20
C ILE A 196 5.93 15.32 -14.58
N GLU A 197 7.09 15.24 -15.23
CA GLU A 197 7.27 15.51 -16.65
C GLU A 197 7.50 14.20 -17.41
N ASP A 198 6.44 13.64 -17.99
CA ASP A 198 6.47 12.39 -18.76
C ASP A 198 5.75 12.60 -20.11
N LYS A 199 6.46 13.27 -21.04
CA LYS A 199 5.94 13.52 -22.38
C LYS A 199 5.64 12.24 -23.16
N PRO A 200 6.49 11.19 -23.16
CA PRO A 200 6.21 9.97 -23.92
C PRO A 200 4.89 9.30 -23.54
N ILE A 201 4.59 9.15 -22.25
CA ILE A 201 3.32 8.53 -21.84
C ILE A 201 2.12 9.43 -22.16
N TRP A 202 2.30 10.75 -22.01
CA TRP A 202 1.26 11.71 -22.36
C TRP A 202 0.93 11.65 -23.86
N ASP A 203 1.96 11.59 -24.72
CA ASP A 203 1.79 11.45 -26.17
C ASP A 203 1.12 10.10 -26.53
N GLU A 204 1.44 9.01 -25.83
CA GLU A 204 0.78 7.71 -26.02
C GLU A 204 -0.72 7.80 -25.74
N VAL A 205 -1.10 8.35 -24.59
CA VAL A 205 -2.51 8.52 -24.17
C VAL A 205 -3.24 9.46 -25.11
N ALA A 206 -2.64 10.61 -25.44
CA ALA A 206 -3.21 11.57 -26.37
C ALA A 206 -3.38 10.98 -27.78
N THR A 207 -2.44 10.15 -28.25
CA THR A 207 -2.52 9.51 -29.57
C THR A 207 -3.68 8.53 -29.65
N LYS A 208 -3.94 7.74 -28.60
CA LYS A 208 -5.12 6.86 -28.53
C LYS A 208 -6.42 7.64 -28.63
N ALA A 209 -6.52 8.76 -27.93
CA ALA A 209 -7.69 9.63 -28.04
C ALA A 209 -7.81 10.26 -29.44
N ARG A 210 -6.69 10.68 -30.05
CA ARG A 210 -6.65 11.30 -31.39
C ARG A 210 -7.03 10.35 -32.52
N PHE A 211 -6.98 9.02 -32.33
CA PHE A 211 -7.53 8.06 -33.29
C PHE A 211 -8.96 8.44 -33.71
N TRP A 212 -9.75 8.92 -32.76
CA TRP A 212 -11.15 9.30 -32.98
C TRP A 212 -11.33 10.61 -33.77
N GLN A 213 -10.26 11.32 -34.12
CA GLN A 213 -10.35 12.54 -34.95
C GLN A 213 -10.45 12.26 -36.45
N GLN A 214 -10.54 11.00 -36.86
CA GLN A 214 -10.58 10.59 -38.26
C GLN A 214 -11.93 10.92 -38.92
N ALA A 215 -11.90 11.79 -39.93
CA ALA A 215 -13.08 12.18 -40.70
C ALA A 215 -13.54 11.12 -41.74
N HIS A 216 -12.70 10.14 -42.04
CA HIS A 216 -12.91 9.19 -43.15
C HIS A 216 -12.51 7.74 -42.80
N PHE A 217 -12.80 7.28 -41.59
CA PHE A 217 -12.55 5.90 -41.19
C PHE A 217 -13.52 4.96 -41.92
N TYR A 218 -13.04 4.29 -42.99
CA TYR A 218 -13.89 3.48 -43.88
C TYR A 218 -15.14 4.22 -44.40
N GLY A 219 -15.01 5.52 -44.65
CA GLY A 219 -16.12 6.37 -45.09
C GLY A 219 -17.02 6.90 -43.97
N VAL A 220 -16.68 6.66 -42.71
CA VAL A 220 -17.40 7.16 -41.52
C VAL A 220 -16.56 8.22 -40.81
N ASP A 221 -17.20 9.32 -40.41
CA ASP A 221 -16.60 10.34 -39.56
C ASP A 221 -16.72 9.93 -38.08
N LEU A 222 -15.58 9.68 -37.44
CA LEU A 222 -15.50 9.31 -36.02
C LEU A 222 -15.33 10.52 -35.09
N HIS A 223 -15.11 11.72 -35.62
CA HIS A 223 -14.85 12.93 -34.85
C HIS A 223 -15.88 13.24 -33.75
N PRO A 224 -17.19 12.91 -33.90
CA PRO A 224 -18.16 13.06 -32.82
C PRO A 224 -17.81 12.31 -31.51
N PHE A 225 -16.97 11.27 -31.57
CA PHE A 225 -16.52 10.52 -30.39
C PHE A 225 -15.27 11.10 -29.72
N PHE A 226 -14.56 12.03 -30.37
CA PHE A 226 -13.26 12.51 -29.90
C PHE A 226 -13.31 13.10 -28.48
N ALA A 227 -14.31 13.93 -28.18
CA ALA A 227 -14.43 14.54 -26.85
C ALA A 227 -14.63 13.50 -25.74
N SER A 228 -15.39 12.44 -26.03
CA SER A 228 -15.59 11.33 -25.09
C SER A 228 -14.32 10.51 -24.92
N ALA A 229 -13.65 10.15 -26.01
CA ALA A 229 -12.40 9.40 -25.98
C ALA A 229 -11.27 10.16 -25.27
N TRP A 230 -11.17 11.48 -25.48
CA TRP A 230 -10.20 12.33 -24.79
C TRP A 230 -10.45 12.37 -23.28
N ARG A 231 -11.72 12.54 -22.87
CA ARG A 231 -12.10 12.52 -21.45
C ARG A 231 -11.79 11.17 -20.83
N GLU A 232 -12.17 10.08 -21.49
CA GLU A 232 -11.93 8.72 -21.03
C GLU A 232 -10.43 8.48 -20.82
N ALA A 233 -9.63 8.72 -21.87
CA ALA A 233 -8.19 8.49 -21.87
C ALA A 233 -7.46 9.22 -20.74
N PHE A 234 -7.80 10.49 -20.47
CA PHE A 234 -7.17 11.27 -19.42
C PHE A 234 -7.82 11.14 -18.03
N SER A 235 -8.99 10.51 -17.94
CA SER A 235 -9.62 10.13 -16.66
C SER A 235 -9.14 8.77 -16.14
N SER A 236 -8.41 8.01 -16.96
CA SER A 236 -7.83 6.72 -16.62
C SER A 236 -6.40 6.87 -16.08
N PRO A 237 -6.13 6.50 -14.82
CA PRO A 237 -4.76 6.43 -14.31
C PRO A 237 -3.91 5.46 -15.11
N VAL A 238 -2.65 5.83 -15.36
CA VAL A 238 -1.68 4.96 -16.04
C VAL A 238 -0.79 4.28 -15.00
N VAL A 239 -0.92 2.96 -14.87
CA VAL A 239 -0.09 2.14 -13.98
C VAL A 239 1.13 1.64 -14.74
N GLY A 240 2.30 1.80 -14.15
CA GLY A 240 3.57 1.48 -14.80
C GLY A 240 4.74 2.09 -14.06
N CYS A 241 5.89 1.42 -14.12
CA CYS A 241 7.11 2.03 -13.63
C CYS A 241 7.46 3.27 -14.46
N PHE A 242 7.96 4.33 -13.83
CA PHE A 242 8.46 5.51 -14.53
C PHE A 242 9.85 5.93 -14.05
N ASN A 243 10.59 6.61 -14.90
CA ASN A 243 11.95 7.03 -14.59
C ASN A 243 11.92 8.08 -13.46
N PRO A 244 12.69 7.91 -12.37
CA PRO A 244 12.68 8.86 -11.25
C PRO A 244 13.08 10.29 -11.62
N ASN A 245 13.83 10.48 -12.71
CA ASN A 245 14.20 11.79 -13.22
C ASN A 245 13.02 12.59 -13.79
N THR A 246 11.85 11.97 -13.97
CA THR A 246 10.61 12.66 -14.37
C THR A 246 9.96 13.42 -13.21
N VAL A 247 10.33 13.13 -11.97
CA VAL A 247 9.79 13.77 -10.77
C VAL A 247 10.38 15.18 -10.62
N LEU A 248 9.51 16.19 -10.55
CA LEU A 248 9.92 17.61 -10.61
C LEU A 248 10.04 18.31 -9.24
N ALA A 249 9.45 17.73 -8.20
CA ALA A 249 9.46 18.28 -6.84
C ALA A 249 9.43 17.15 -5.80
N SER A 250 9.77 17.49 -4.55
CA SER A 250 9.56 16.58 -3.42
C SER A 250 8.09 16.16 -3.33
N PRO A 251 7.79 14.90 -3.01
CA PRO A 251 6.42 14.45 -2.92
C PRO A 251 5.70 15.13 -1.75
N VAL A 252 4.38 15.27 -1.89
CA VAL A 252 3.49 15.43 -0.74
C VAL A 252 3.08 14.05 -0.26
N GLU A 253 2.91 13.91 1.05
CA GLU A 253 2.66 12.64 1.71
C GLU A 253 1.30 12.68 2.41
N HIS A 254 0.52 11.60 2.25
CA HIS A 254 -0.71 11.35 2.99
C HIS A 254 -0.57 10.05 3.78
N VAL A 255 -0.47 10.17 5.10
CA VAL A 255 -0.30 9.03 5.99
C VAL A 255 -1.65 8.44 6.37
N VAL A 256 -1.80 7.14 6.14
CA VAL A 256 -2.91 6.30 6.61
C VAL A 256 -2.38 5.43 7.74
N ASP A 257 -2.64 5.84 8.98
CA ASP A 257 -2.36 5.03 10.16
C ASP A 257 -3.47 3.98 10.33
N PHE A 258 -3.16 2.71 10.06
CA PHE A 258 -4.14 1.64 10.12
C PHE A 258 -4.60 1.34 11.56
N MET A 259 -3.85 1.75 12.58
CA MET A 259 -4.28 1.61 13.97
C MET A 259 -5.42 2.57 14.32
N THR A 260 -5.45 3.76 13.73
CA THR A 260 -6.32 4.85 14.18
C THR A 260 -7.33 5.35 13.13
N VAL A 261 -7.07 5.14 11.84
CA VAL A 261 -7.95 5.62 10.76
C VAL A 261 -9.36 5.04 10.88
N SER A 262 -10.38 5.87 10.71
CA SER A 262 -11.77 5.42 10.73
C SER A 262 -12.21 4.89 9.37
N MET A 263 -13.28 4.09 9.34
CA MET A 263 -13.85 3.60 8.10
C MET A 263 -14.39 4.73 7.20
N GLU A 264 -14.83 5.85 7.78
CA GLU A 264 -15.20 7.05 7.01
C GLU A 264 -13.95 7.73 6.43
N GLY A 265 -12.88 7.84 7.24
CA GLY A 265 -11.62 8.45 6.82
C GLY A 265 -10.94 7.73 5.67
N ILE A 266 -11.03 6.40 5.60
CA ILE A 266 -10.51 5.67 4.44
C ILE A 266 -11.41 5.81 3.20
N ARG A 267 -12.74 5.87 3.39
CA ARG A 267 -13.70 5.99 2.28
C ARG A 267 -13.67 7.34 1.60
N LYS A 268 -13.33 8.40 2.34
CA LYS A 268 -13.21 9.75 1.82
C LYS A 268 -12.13 10.53 2.57
N PHE A 269 -11.14 10.99 1.83
CA PHE A 269 -10.06 11.80 2.38
C PHE A 269 -9.58 12.84 1.37
N GLU A 270 -8.86 13.84 1.86
CA GLU A 270 -8.29 14.92 1.06
C GLU A 270 -6.77 14.95 1.26
N VAL A 271 -6.04 15.07 0.15
CA VAL A 271 -4.60 15.26 0.13
C VAL A 271 -4.31 16.70 -0.30
N PRO A 272 -3.87 17.58 0.62
CA PRO A 272 -3.47 18.92 0.24
C PRO A 272 -2.19 18.87 -0.62
N LEU A 273 -2.17 19.67 -1.67
CA LEU A 273 -1.07 19.75 -2.62
C LEU A 273 -0.31 21.07 -2.43
N ASP A 274 1.01 20.95 -2.30
CA ASP A 274 1.91 22.11 -2.23
C ASP A 274 3.31 21.71 -2.70
N TRP A 275 3.57 21.92 -3.98
CA TRP A 275 4.85 21.60 -4.60
C TRP A 275 5.59 22.87 -4.97
N THR A 276 6.85 22.99 -4.53
CA THR A 276 7.75 24.06 -4.98
C THR A 276 8.60 23.57 -6.15
N MET A 277 8.46 24.22 -7.31
CA MET A 277 9.12 23.81 -8.55
C MET A 277 10.59 24.19 -8.56
N ARG A 278 11.49 23.20 -8.61
CA ARG A 278 12.94 23.43 -8.64
C ARG A 278 13.47 23.76 -10.03
N ASN A 279 12.72 23.38 -11.06
CA ASN A 279 13.07 23.51 -12.47
C ASN A 279 11.88 24.07 -13.25
N THR A 280 12.16 24.79 -14.33
CA THR A 280 11.14 25.17 -15.32
C THR A 280 10.85 23.96 -16.20
N GLY A 281 9.58 23.68 -16.48
CA GLY A 281 9.18 22.52 -17.26
C GLY A 281 7.68 22.45 -17.54
N LEU A 282 7.27 21.35 -18.17
CA LEU A 282 5.87 21.02 -18.43
C LEU A 282 5.44 19.88 -17.52
N VAL A 283 4.54 20.16 -16.58
CA VAL A 283 3.95 19.14 -15.71
C VAL A 283 2.85 18.42 -16.49
N HIS A 284 3.11 17.17 -16.84
CA HIS A 284 2.18 16.33 -17.59
C HIS A 284 1.15 15.64 -16.70
N GLY A 285 1.39 15.61 -15.39
CA GLY A 285 0.48 14.99 -14.42
C GLY A 285 1.10 14.88 -13.03
N VAL A 286 0.49 14.03 -12.21
CA VAL A 286 0.95 13.67 -10.87
C VAL A 286 1.34 12.19 -10.87
N GLY A 287 2.59 11.90 -10.51
CA GLY A 287 3.03 10.54 -10.20
C GLY A 287 2.68 10.20 -8.76
N GLY A 288 2.20 8.99 -8.53
CA GLY A 288 1.84 8.51 -7.20
C GLY A 288 2.34 7.09 -6.92
N TRP A 289 2.77 6.87 -5.69
CA TRP A 289 3.25 5.59 -5.16
C TRP A 289 2.89 5.51 -3.68
N PHE A 290 3.23 4.41 -3.02
CA PHE A 290 3.05 4.29 -1.59
C PHE A 290 4.21 3.57 -0.89
N ASP A 291 4.31 3.88 0.40
CA ASP A 291 5.25 3.26 1.32
C ASP A 291 4.48 2.57 2.46
N LEU A 292 5.08 1.56 3.07
CA LEU A 292 4.52 0.80 4.19
C LEU A 292 5.47 0.78 5.36
N TRP A 293 4.90 0.88 6.55
CA TRP A 293 5.62 0.81 7.81
C TRP A 293 5.09 -0.33 8.65
N PHE A 294 6.01 -1.08 9.24
CA PHE A 294 5.76 -2.19 10.16
C PHE A 294 6.29 -1.81 11.55
N MET A 295 5.69 -0.78 12.14
CA MET A 295 6.04 -0.21 13.44
C MET A 295 4.78 -0.08 14.29
N PRO A 296 4.23 -1.20 14.81
CA PRO A 296 3.07 -1.14 15.71
C PRO A 296 3.42 -0.39 17.01
N PRO A 297 2.42 0.15 17.73
CA PRO A 297 2.65 0.80 19.03
C PRO A 297 3.30 -0.17 20.04
N GLU A 298 4.24 0.33 20.84
CA GLU A 298 4.84 -0.46 21.93
C GLU A 298 3.77 -0.82 22.99
N GLU A 299 3.80 -2.04 23.52
CA GLU A 299 2.94 -2.43 24.66
C GLU A 299 3.38 -1.61 25.90
N ASP A 300 2.47 -0.85 26.52
CA ASP A 300 2.69 -0.19 27.82
C ASP A 300 2.93 -1.26 28.90
N LYS A 301 4.21 -1.52 29.22
CA LYS A 301 4.62 -2.55 30.21
C LYS A 301 4.33 -2.19 31.68
N ASP A 302 3.63 -1.09 31.96
CA ASP A 302 3.46 -0.53 33.31
C ASP A 302 2.07 -0.73 33.94
N SER A 303 1.16 -1.50 33.34
CA SER A 303 -0.19 -1.70 33.92
C SER A 303 -0.33 -2.89 34.89
N ASP A 304 0.74 -3.64 35.17
CA ASP A 304 0.69 -4.83 36.04
C ASP A 304 1.42 -4.65 37.40
N ALA A 305 1.38 -3.43 37.96
CA ALA A 305 1.82 -3.14 39.32
C ALA A 305 0.63 -2.85 40.26
N THR A 306 0.08 -3.93 40.82
CA THR A 306 -0.62 -4.00 42.12
C THR A 306 -1.81 -3.04 42.34
N GLU A 307 -3.02 -3.52 42.07
CA GLU A 307 -4.22 -3.13 42.81
C GLU A 307 -4.17 -3.76 44.22
N ASP A 308 -3.55 -3.07 45.19
CA ASP A 308 -3.78 -3.33 46.62
C ASP A 308 -3.24 -2.16 47.47
N ALA A 309 -4.03 -1.09 47.60
CA ALA A 309 -4.07 -0.25 48.81
C ALA A 309 -5.22 0.78 48.73
N ALA A 310 -6.20 0.61 49.61
CA ALA A 310 -7.27 1.57 49.88
C ALA A 310 -6.72 2.90 50.47
N PRO A 311 -7.49 4.01 50.39
CA PRO A 311 -6.98 5.35 50.64
C PRO A 311 -6.95 5.65 52.14
N ASN A 312 -5.89 6.31 52.61
CA ASN A 312 -5.91 6.94 53.93
C ASN A 312 -5.62 8.43 53.81
N ALA A 313 -6.64 9.24 54.10
CA ALA A 313 -6.54 10.68 54.22
C ALA A 313 -6.44 11.03 55.71
N SER A 314 -5.40 11.77 56.10
CA SER A 314 -5.37 12.54 57.34
C SER A 314 -4.51 13.80 57.19
N LYS A 315 -5.07 14.91 57.67
CA LYS A 315 -4.66 16.32 57.59
C LYS A 315 -3.51 16.72 58.55
N MET A 316 -3.08 17.98 58.37
CA MET A 316 -2.49 19.00 59.29
C MET A 316 -0.97 19.25 59.11
N GLU A 317 -0.56 20.39 58.52
CA GLU A 317 -0.21 21.73 59.13
C GLU A 317 1.22 21.70 59.74
N GLU A 318 2.14 22.68 59.67
CA GLU A 318 2.37 24.01 59.04
C GLU A 318 3.87 24.38 59.32
N ASP A 319 4.38 25.49 58.74
CA ASP A 319 5.65 26.24 59.03
C ASP A 319 7.03 25.70 58.57
N SER A 320 8.02 26.47 58.08
CA SER A 320 8.18 27.92 57.82
C SER A 320 9.41 28.23 56.89
N ASP A 321 9.42 29.44 56.31
CA ASP A 321 10.58 30.29 55.87
C ASP A 321 11.31 30.15 54.50
N GLU A 322 10.75 30.87 53.49
CA GLU A 322 11.33 31.87 52.50
C GLU A 322 12.71 31.71 51.78
N PRO A 323 12.97 32.46 50.66
CA PRO A 323 12.13 32.83 49.51
C PRO A 323 12.84 32.65 48.14
N TYR A 324 12.11 32.49 47.03
CA TYR A 324 12.66 32.79 45.69
C TYR A 324 11.69 33.63 44.87
N ALA A 325 12.18 34.82 44.49
CA ALA A 325 11.54 35.82 43.68
C ALA A 325 11.27 35.31 42.25
N GLY A 326 10.14 35.74 41.69
CA GLY A 326 9.62 35.27 40.42
C GLY A 326 10.31 35.81 39.17
N LEU A 327 10.05 35.12 38.05
CA LEU A 327 10.21 35.55 36.66
C LEU A 327 9.16 34.75 35.87
N SER A 328 7.98 35.31 35.60
CA SER A 328 7.63 36.09 34.41
C SER A 328 8.01 35.45 33.07
N VAL A 329 6.95 35.13 32.34
CA VAL A 329 6.85 34.82 30.92
C VAL A 329 7.51 35.89 30.03
N ASN A 330 7.95 35.42 28.85
CA ASN A 330 8.41 36.12 27.62
C ASN A 330 9.92 36.23 27.37
N ALA A 331 10.39 35.51 26.34
CA ALA A 331 11.21 36.01 25.20
C ALA A 331 11.66 34.81 24.31
N PRO A 332 12.25 35.01 23.12
CA PRO A 332 11.66 35.49 21.86
C PRO A 332 11.92 34.50 20.68
N PRO A 333 11.35 34.72 19.47
CA PRO A 333 11.56 33.84 18.32
C PRO A 333 12.97 33.98 17.72
N PHE A 334 13.59 32.84 17.41
CA PHE A 334 14.91 32.75 16.80
C PHE A 334 14.87 33.15 15.32
N GLN A 335 15.65 34.16 14.93
CA GLN A 335 15.92 34.52 13.53
C GLN A 335 17.25 33.90 13.08
N PRO A 336 17.34 33.28 11.88
CA PRO A 336 18.62 32.87 11.34
C PRO A 336 19.26 34.00 10.52
N THR A 337 20.46 34.42 10.92
CA THR A 337 21.31 35.32 10.13
C THR A 337 22.08 34.54 9.07
N ALA A 338 22.04 35.01 7.83
CA ALA A 338 22.86 34.50 6.73
C ALA A 338 24.29 35.06 6.80
N SER A 339 25.30 34.18 6.74
CA SER A 339 26.55 34.39 5.97
C SER A 339 27.53 33.22 6.16
N SER A 340 27.71 32.42 5.11
CA SER A 340 29.00 32.15 4.44
C SER A 340 28.94 30.80 3.71
N LEU A 341 29.24 30.85 2.42
CA LEU A 341 29.37 29.73 1.51
C LEU A 341 30.58 28.85 1.88
N ALA A 342 30.44 27.53 1.86
CA ALA A 342 31.22 26.62 1.00
C ALA A 342 31.10 25.15 1.44
N ASN A 343 30.99 24.28 0.44
CA ASN A 343 31.15 22.83 0.42
C ASN A 343 29.99 21.98 0.95
N GLY A 344 29.43 21.20 0.01
CA GLY A 344 28.30 20.32 0.20
C GLY A 344 28.57 19.23 1.23
N SER A 345 27.58 19.05 2.10
CA SER A 345 27.39 17.86 2.90
C SER A 345 25.93 17.47 2.74
N LEU A 346 25.68 16.20 2.42
CA LEU A 346 24.35 15.61 2.48
C LEU A 346 23.76 15.82 3.87
N ASP A 347 22.49 16.23 3.93
CA ASP A 347 21.72 16.24 5.17
C ASP A 347 21.66 14.82 5.75
N ALA A 348 21.78 14.70 7.08
CA ALA A 348 21.87 13.42 7.79
C ALA A 348 20.64 12.51 7.57
N GLN A 349 19.49 13.07 7.18
CA GLN A 349 18.30 12.30 6.79
C GLN A 349 18.41 11.70 5.37
N THR A 350 19.05 12.41 4.44
CA THR A 350 19.29 11.93 3.07
C THR A 350 20.37 10.84 3.04
N ALA A 351 21.34 10.91 3.95
CA ALA A 351 22.36 9.87 4.11
C ALA A 351 21.78 8.54 4.63
N ALA A 352 20.77 8.59 5.51
CA ALA A 352 20.08 7.39 6.00
C ALA A 352 19.28 6.68 4.88
N LEU A 353 18.62 7.44 4.01
CA LEU A 353 17.91 6.91 2.84
C LEU A 353 18.85 6.29 1.79
N LEU A 354 20.01 6.91 1.54
CA LEU A 354 21.01 6.39 0.61
C LEU A 354 21.78 5.16 1.16
N SER A 355 21.99 5.10 2.48
CA SER A 355 22.62 3.93 3.13
C SER A 355 21.72 2.69 3.12
N ALA A 356 20.40 2.86 3.11
CA ALA A 356 19.46 1.75 2.96
C ALA A 356 19.42 1.20 1.52
N ALA A 357 19.74 2.03 0.51
CA ALA A 357 19.75 1.65 -0.90
C ALA A 357 21.07 1.02 -1.37
N ALA A 358 22.19 1.35 -0.72
CA ALA A 358 23.52 0.84 -1.07
C ALA A 358 23.98 -0.25 -0.10
N GLY A 359 23.64 -1.51 -0.40
CA GLY A 359 24.10 -2.65 0.38
C GLY A 359 25.62 -2.79 0.37
N THR A 360 26.28 -2.35 1.44
CA THR A 360 27.57 -2.90 1.92
C THR A 360 27.60 -2.91 3.45
N SER A 361 28.04 -4.03 4.01
CA SER A 361 27.86 -4.46 5.40
C SER A 361 28.78 -3.77 6.43
N SER A 362 28.25 -3.40 7.60
CA SER A 362 28.57 -3.99 8.93
C SER A 362 28.29 -3.02 10.10
N SER A 363 27.13 -3.16 10.73
CA SER A 363 26.89 -3.01 12.18
C SER A 363 25.40 -3.30 12.48
N ALA A 364 25.15 -3.80 13.69
CA ALA A 364 23.90 -4.29 14.31
C ALA A 364 22.56 -4.07 13.56
N ASN A 365 21.82 -5.17 13.32
CA ASN A 365 20.38 -5.28 13.08
C ASN A 365 19.66 -4.02 12.59
N SER A 366 19.87 -3.62 11.32
CA SER A 366 18.91 -2.73 10.66
C SER A 366 17.66 -3.57 10.33
N VAL A 367 16.69 -3.57 11.23
CA VAL A 367 15.41 -4.21 11.00
C VAL A 367 14.74 -3.56 9.79
N SER A 368 14.44 -4.35 8.75
CA SER A 368 13.68 -3.86 7.59
C SER A 368 12.19 -3.73 7.95
N THR A 369 11.82 -2.67 8.67
CA THR A 369 10.42 -2.32 9.03
C THR A 369 9.72 -1.48 7.96
N PHE A 370 10.27 -1.39 6.75
CA PHE A 370 9.82 -0.46 5.71
C PHE A 370 9.76 -1.13 4.34
N MET A 371 8.71 -0.82 3.58
CA MET A 371 8.58 -1.13 2.16
C MET A 371 8.28 0.14 1.39
N THR A 372 8.80 0.26 0.18
CA THR A 372 8.45 1.36 -0.72
C THR A 372 8.15 0.85 -2.12
N THR A 373 7.15 1.46 -2.76
CA THR A 373 6.88 1.29 -4.20
C THR A 373 7.33 2.50 -5.00
N SER A 374 8.18 3.35 -4.41
CA SER A 374 8.72 4.55 -5.02
C SER A 374 9.45 4.26 -6.34
N PRO A 375 9.39 5.18 -7.32
CA PRO A 375 10.17 5.03 -8.55
C PRO A 375 11.68 4.90 -8.30
N TYR A 376 12.19 5.41 -7.16
CA TYR A 376 13.60 5.33 -6.78
C TYR A 376 14.03 3.95 -6.27
N ALA A 377 13.09 3.02 -6.06
CA ALA A 377 13.35 1.69 -5.50
C ALA A 377 13.21 0.58 -6.55
N THR A 378 13.56 -0.65 -6.15
CA THR A 378 13.33 -1.84 -6.97
C THR A 378 11.83 -1.98 -7.29
N PRO A 379 11.45 -2.18 -8.56
CA PRO A 379 10.05 -2.35 -8.93
C PRO A 379 9.35 -3.50 -8.19
N THR A 380 8.12 -3.25 -7.78
CA THR A 380 7.17 -4.24 -7.26
C THR A 380 6.06 -4.47 -8.29
N HIS A 381 5.20 -5.47 -8.07
CA HIS A 381 4.06 -5.72 -8.95
C HIS A 381 2.99 -4.60 -8.92
N TRP A 382 2.90 -3.82 -7.83
CA TRP A 382 2.03 -2.64 -7.74
C TRP A 382 2.47 -1.49 -8.65
N GLN A 383 3.77 -1.44 -8.96
CA GLN A 383 4.37 -0.37 -9.76
C GLN A 383 4.04 1.02 -9.17
N GLN A 384 3.87 2.03 -10.02
CA GLN A 384 3.40 3.36 -9.66
C GLN A 384 2.20 3.75 -10.52
N ALA A 385 1.46 4.77 -10.11
CA ALA A 385 0.36 5.35 -10.88
C ALA A 385 0.73 6.75 -11.41
N ARG A 386 0.24 7.09 -12.59
CA ARG A 386 0.37 8.42 -13.19
C ARG A 386 -1.02 8.96 -13.51
N LEU A 387 -1.35 10.08 -12.88
CA LEU A 387 -2.60 10.83 -13.03
C LEU A 387 -2.33 11.99 -14.00
N LEU A 388 -2.56 11.76 -15.29
CA LEU A 388 -2.18 12.70 -16.34
C LEU A 388 -3.17 13.86 -16.48
N PHE A 389 -2.63 15.06 -16.71
CA PHE A 389 -3.43 16.23 -17.04
C PHE A 389 -3.79 16.23 -18.54
N PRO A 390 -5.07 16.44 -18.92
CA PRO A 390 -5.46 16.62 -20.32
C PRO A 390 -4.73 17.79 -21.00
N GLU A 391 -4.40 18.83 -20.23
CA GLU A 391 -3.60 19.98 -20.64
C GLU A 391 -2.41 20.10 -19.66
N PRO A 392 -1.17 19.86 -20.11
CA PRO A 392 0.02 20.01 -19.27
C PRO A 392 0.17 21.44 -18.72
N LEU A 393 0.69 21.56 -17.50
CA LEU A 393 0.90 22.85 -16.84
C LEU A 393 2.33 23.33 -17.05
N ALA A 394 2.48 24.50 -17.67
CA ALA A 394 3.76 25.17 -17.75
C ALA A 394 4.08 25.87 -16.42
N VAL A 395 5.26 25.57 -15.87
CA VAL A 395 5.72 26.14 -14.60
C VAL A 395 7.16 26.61 -14.71
N ASN A 396 7.45 27.73 -14.07
CA ASN A 396 8.79 28.27 -13.93
C ASN A 396 9.44 27.80 -12.64
N ARG A 397 10.77 27.70 -12.66
CA ARG A 397 11.57 27.53 -11.43
C ARG A 397 11.17 28.58 -10.40
N GLY A 398 10.92 28.12 -9.17
CA GLY A 398 10.51 28.94 -8.04
C GLY A 398 9.01 29.15 -7.94
N GLN A 399 8.20 28.84 -8.95
CA GLN A 399 6.74 28.83 -8.78
C GLN A 399 6.30 27.64 -7.92
N ARG A 400 5.10 27.73 -7.37
CA ARG A 400 4.45 26.64 -6.63
C ARG A 400 3.22 26.14 -7.37
N ILE A 401 2.94 24.85 -7.23
CA ILE A 401 1.66 24.25 -7.61
C ILE A 401 0.95 23.90 -6.30
N VAL A 402 -0.18 24.55 -6.05
CA VAL A 402 -0.96 24.36 -4.82
C VAL A 402 -2.38 23.91 -5.15
N GLY A 403 -3.02 23.19 -4.24
CA GLY A 403 -4.33 22.62 -4.50
C GLY A 403 -4.73 21.52 -3.52
N SER A 404 -5.60 20.63 -3.98
CA SER A 404 -6.06 19.46 -3.22
C SER A 404 -6.45 18.31 -4.16
N MET A 405 -6.31 17.07 -3.70
CA MET A 405 -6.93 15.89 -4.32
C MET A 405 -7.89 15.24 -3.33
N GLN A 406 -9.14 15.11 -3.73
CA GLN A 406 -10.19 14.47 -2.95
C GLN A 406 -10.40 13.06 -3.47
N PHE A 407 -10.22 12.08 -2.59
CA PHE A 407 -10.49 10.67 -2.83
C PHE A 407 -11.86 10.34 -2.27
N ALA A 408 -12.71 9.70 -3.06
CA ALA A 408 -14.00 9.20 -2.60
C ALA A 408 -14.29 7.84 -3.20
N VAL A 409 -14.69 6.90 -2.35
CA VAL A 409 -15.10 5.56 -2.80
C VAL A 409 -16.24 5.64 -3.82
N ASN A 410 -16.13 4.82 -4.87
CA ASN A 410 -17.15 4.66 -5.91
C ASN A 410 -17.80 3.25 -5.87
N GLU A 411 -18.82 3.07 -6.71
CA GLU A 411 -19.63 1.84 -6.78
C GLU A 411 -18.82 0.63 -7.31
N ASN A 412 -17.72 0.89 -8.02
CA ASN A 412 -16.88 -0.14 -8.66
C ASN A 412 -15.77 -0.66 -7.73
N ARG A 413 -16.00 -0.61 -6.43
CA ARG A 413 -15.02 -0.97 -5.39
C ARG A 413 -13.67 -0.25 -5.54
N SER A 414 -13.70 1.02 -5.93
CA SER A 414 -12.51 1.83 -6.11
C SER A 414 -12.74 3.27 -5.65
N TYR A 415 -11.93 4.21 -6.14
CA TYR A 415 -11.98 5.63 -5.81
C TYR A 415 -12.11 6.49 -7.06
N ASP A 416 -12.97 7.51 -6.96
CA ASP A 416 -12.87 8.68 -7.80
C ASP A 416 -11.90 9.68 -7.15
N ILE A 417 -11.06 10.30 -7.96
CA ILE A 417 -10.06 11.28 -7.52
C ILE A 417 -10.38 12.61 -8.21
N ASP A 418 -10.95 13.55 -7.47
CA ASP A 418 -11.22 14.91 -7.94
C ASP A 418 -10.10 15.84 -7.46
N ALA A 419 -9.37 16.47 -8.38
CA ALA A 419 -8.27 17.37 -8.05
C ALA A 419 -8.53 18.80 -8.51
N GLU A 420 -8.06 19.75 -7.71
CA GLU A 420 -8.06 21.18 -8.03
C GLU A 420 -6.64 21.71 -7.81
N VAL A 421 -6.03 22.30 -8.84
CA VAL A 421 -4.66 22.82 -8.78
C VAL A 421 -4.55 24.20 -9.40
N ARG A 422 -3.62 25.00 -8.88
CA ARG A 422 -3.27 26.32 -9.41
C ARG A 422 -1.76 26.54 -9.33
N VAL A 423 -1.22 27.24 -10.32
CA VAL A 423 0.17 27.71 -10.30
C VAL A 423 0.21 29.09 -9.65
N VAL A 424 1.08 29.27 -8.67
CA VAL A 424 1.25 30.53 -7.93
C VAL A 424 2.70 30.97 -7.94
N ASP A 425 2.91 32.28 -7.98
CA ASP A 425 4.24 32.87 -7.81
C ASP A 425 4.61 32.87 -6.32
N THR A 426 5.90 32.68 -6.00
CA THR A 426 6.43 32.57 -4.63
C THR A 426 6.43 33.87 -3.82
N VAL A 427 5.61 34.85 -4.20
CA VAL A 427 5.60 36.15 -3.51
C VAL A 427 4.90 35.99 -2.15
N ASP A 428 5.68 36.18 -1.10
CA ASP A 428 5.35 36.35 0.33
C ASP A 428 3.85 36.18 0.71
N PRO A 429 3.47 35.20 1.56
CA PRO A 429 2.06 34.93 1.92
C PRO A 429 1.28 36.13 2.47
N GLU A 430 1.94 37.18 2.98
CA GLU A 430 1.31 38.43 3.39
C GLU A 430 0.80 39.29 2.20
N GLN A 431 1.37 39.15 1.00
CA GLN A 431 0.93 39.86 -0.20
C GLN A 431 -0.22 39.16 -0.93
N GLU A 432 -0.36 37.83 -0.82
CA GLU A 432 -1.48 37.09 -1.40
C GLU A 432 -2.82 37.42 -0.71
N LYS A 433 -2.84 37.62 0.62
CA LYS A 433 -4.05 38.05 1.36
C LYS A 433 -4.66 39.37 0.87
N LYS A 434 -3.91 40.21 0.13
CA LYS A 434 -4.39 41.48 -0.45
C LYS A 434 -4.88 41.35 -1.90
N LYS A 435 -4.69 40.19 -2.56
CA LYS A 435 -5.10 39.94 -3.96
C LYS A 435 -6.36 39.08 -4.11
N GLU A 436 -6.99 38.66 -3.01
CA GLU A 436 -8.28 37.96 -2.98
C GLU A 436 -9.41 38.85 -3.51
N SER A 437 -9.49 38.98 -4.83
CA SER A 437 -10.69 39.40 -5.56
C SER A 437 -11.09 38.23 -6.44
N GLY A 438 -12.21 37.59 -6.10
CA GLY A 438 -12.62 36.24 -6.52
C GLY A 438 -12.89 35.98 -8.01
N GLU A 439 -12.42 36.85 -8.91
CA GLU A 439 -12.61 36.71 -10.36
C GLU A 439 -11.38 36.14 -11.07
N ARG A 440 -10.17 36.43 -10.56
CA ARG A 440 -8.91 35.93 -11.15
C ARG A 440 -8.61 34.46 -10.80
N ASP A 441 -9.12 33.99 -9.65
CA ASP A 441 -8.88 32.65 -9.10
C ASP A 441 -9.53 31.53 -9.93
N ARG A 442 -10.69 31.80 -10.54
CA ARG A 442 -11.38 30.82 -11.39
C ARG A 442 -10.70 30.57 -12.73
N ALA A 443 -9.93 31.53 -13.24
CA ALA A 443 -9.32 31.43 -14.58
C ALA A 443 -8.01 30.62 -14.59
N THR A 444 -7.27 30.62 -13.48
CA THR A 444 -5.97 29.93 -13.33
C THR A 444 -6.10 28.55 -12.71
N THR A 445 -7.20 28.30 -11.99
CA THR A 445 -7.49 27.00 -11.39
C THR A 445 -7.85 25.97 -12.46
N ARG A 446 -7.25 24.78 -12.36
CA ARG A 446 -7.53 23.62 -13.20
C ARG A 446 -8.14 22.51 -12.35
N ARG A 447 -9.16 21.87 -12.89
CA ARG A 447 -9.86 20.76 -12.22
C ARG A 447 -9.72 19.50 -13.05
N PHE A 448 -9.43 18.40 -12.38
CA PHE A 448 -9.23 17.10 -13.00
C PHE A 448 -10.03 16.05 -12.24
N ARG A 449 -10.41 14.99 -12.95
CA ARG A 449 -11.07 13.83 -12.36
C ARG A 449 -10.47 12.57 -12.94
N TRP A 450 -10.06 11.65 -12.08
CA TRP A 450 -9.65 10.31 -12.45
C TRP A 450 -10.53 9.25 -11.78
N HIS A 451 -10.64 8.10 -12.43
CA HIS A 451 -11.37 6.93 -11.95
C HIS A 451 -10.37 5.80 -11.71
N LEU A 452 -10.08 5.50 -10.45
CA LEU A 452 -9.06 4.51 -10.09
C LEU A 452 -9.47 3.08 -10.44
N ASP A 453 -10.74 2.82 -10.76
CA ASP A 453 -11.23 1.56 -11.35
C ASP A 453 -10.91 1.39 -12.84
N ARG A 454 -10.49 2.47 -13.53
CA ARG A 454 -10.29 2.48 -14.98
C ARG A 454 -8.81 2.59 -15.35
N GLN A 455 -7.98 1.76 -14.72
CA GLN A 455 -6.53 1.79 -14.91
C GLN A 455 -6.12 1.30 -16.31
N TYR A 456 -5.09 1.93 -16.85
CA TYR A 456 -4.38 1.47 -18.03
C TYR A 456 -2.96 1.06 -17.65
N TYR A 457 -2.56 -0.17 -17.95
CA TYR A 457 -1.20 -0.66 -17.66
C TYR A 457 -0.25 -0.38 -18.82
N SER A 458 0.83 0.33 -18.55
CA SER A 458 1.91 0.61 -19.50
C SER A 458 3.17 -0.18 -19.11
N PHE A 459 3.47 -1.20 -19.91
CA PHE A 459 4.58 -2.13 -19.68
C PHE A 459 5.89 -1.73 -20.37
N THR A 460 5.96 -0.55 -20.99
CA THR A 460 7.08 -0.14 -21.86
C THR A 460 8.38 0.14 -21.12
N THR A 461 8.36 0.29 -19.79
CA THR A 461 9.54 0.56 -18.96
C THR A 461 10.21 -0.68 -18.37
N SER A 462 9.66 -1.90 -18.56
CA SER A 462 10.26 -3.14 -18.07
C SER A 462 11.59 -3.53 -18.77
N ASN A 463 11.93 -2.88 -19.89
CA ASN A 463 13.15 -3.16 -20.66
C ASN A 463 14.32 -2.19 -20.37
N ALA A 464 14.18 -1.24 -19.45
CA ALA A 464 15.29 -0.36 -19.06
C ALA A 464 16.15 -1.02 -17.95
N GLY A 465 16.76 -2.19 -18.21
CA GLY A 465 17.77 -2.73 -17.30
C GLY A 465 18.02 -4.24 -17.31
N GLN A 466 17.20 -5.08 -17.95
CA GLN A 466 17.49 -6.52 -18.05
C GLN A 466 18.17 -6.86 -19.38
N PRO A 467 19.27 -7.67 -19.37
CA PRO A 467 19.73 -8.28 -20.61
C PRO A 467 18.61 -9.16 -21.19
N PRO A 468 18.48 -9.25 -22.53
CA PRO A 468 17.38 -9.96 -23.16
C PRO A 468 17.46 -11.46 -22.85
N ASN A 469 16.65 -11.93 -21.92
CA ASN A 469 16.42 -13.37 -21.75
C ASN A 469 15.25 -13.79 -22.64
N ALA A 470 15.58 -14.70 -23.54
CA ALA A 470 14.71 -15.27 -24.55
C ALA A 470 13.46 -15.93 -23.94
N THR A 471 12.29 -15.35 -24.15
CA THR A 471 11.01 -16.07 -24.24
C THR A 471 10.06 -15.32 -25.19
N GLY A 472 10.43 -15.31 -26.47
CA GLY A 472 9.47 -15.11 -27.54
C GLY A 472 8.84 -16.45 -27.90
N ALA A 473 7.64 -16.74 -27.39
CA ALA A 473 6.67 -17.65 -27.98
C ALA A 473 5.45 -17.67 -27.07
N TYR A 474 4.34 -17.09 -27.51
CA TYR A 474 2.96 -17.58 -27.40
C TYR A 474 2.03 -16.42 -27.77
N ALA A 475 1.88 -16.22 -29.07
CA ALA A 475 0.80 -15.43 -29.65
C ALA A 475 0.36 -16.13 -30.95
N THR A 476 -0.35 -17.25 -30.80
CA THR A 476 -1.23 -17.82 -31.80
C THR A 476 -2.33 -18.62 -31.11
N ALA A 477 -3.53 -18.04 -31.06
CA ALA A 477 -4.81 -18.70 -31.22
C ALA A 477 -5.84 -17.63 -31.58
#